data_AF-A0A0L7RG50-F1
#
_entry.id   AF-A0A0L7RG50-F1
#
_cell.length_a   1.000
_cell.length_b   1.000
_cell.length_c   1.000
_cell.angle_alpha   90.00
_cell.angle_beta   90.00
_cell.angle_gamma   90.00
#
_symmetry.space_group_name_H-M   'P 1'
#
loop_
_entity.id
_entity.type
_entity.pdbx_description
1 polymer ?
#
loop_
_entity_poly.entity_id
_entity_poly.type
_entity_poly.pdbx_seq_one_letter_code
_entity_poly.pdbx_strand_id
1 'polypeptide(L)' 'SVDEIHFRHCMLCEFKKGSTVKNAVKNICQVYGKDVSSVRKCQRWFSKFRNGVLDLSDKPVFSLKT' A
#
# COMPACT_ATOMS: atom_id res chain seq x y z
N SER A 1 -8.83 6.27 -10.10
CA SER A 1 -8.25 7.62 -10.06
C SER A 1 -6.75 7.52 -9.92
N VAL A 2 -6.03 8.49 -10.46
CA VAL A 2 -4.56 8.54 -10.43
C VAL A 2 -4.03 8.51 -8.99
N ASP A 3 -4.81 8.99 -8.02
CA ASP A 3 -4.45 9.07 -6.59
C ASP A 3 -4.25 7.70 -5.92
N GLU A 4 -5.02 6.67 -6.29
CA GLU A 4 -4.88 5.35 -5.66
C GLU A 4 -3.61 4.62 -6.11
N ILE A 5 -3.18 4.78 -7.37
CA ILE A 5 -1.94 4.18 -7.86
C ILE A 5 -0.73 4.85 -7.19
N HIS A 6 -0.76 6.17 -7.03
CA HIS A 6 0.29 6.90 -6.32
C HIS A 6 0.38 6.47 -4.85
N PHE A 7 -0.77 6.35 -4.18
CA PHE A 7 -0.83 5.81 -2.81
C PHE A 7 -0.17 4.43 -2.70
N ARG A 8 -0.45 3.52 -3.64
CA ARG A 8 0.13 2.17 -3.65
C ARG A 8 1.63 2.18 -3.92
N HIS A 9 2.12 3.07 -4.79
CA HIS A 9 3.56 3.25 -4.99
C HIS A 9 4.25 3.76 -3.73
N CYS A 10 3.68 4.74 -3.03
CA CYS A 10 4.21 5.22 -1.76
C CYS A 10 4.28 4.09 -0.73
N MET A 11 3.24 3.25 -0.68
CA MET A 11 3.20 2.09 0.21
C MET A 11 4.27 1.06 -0.11
N LEU A 12 4.50 0.78 -1.40
CA LEU A 12 5.58 -0.11 -1.83
C LEU A 12 6.95 0.47 -1.47
N CYS A 13 7.14 1.77 -1.65
CA CYS A 13 8.38 2.47 -1.31
C CYS A 13 8.69 2.34 0.19
N GLU A 14 7.70 2.62 1.06
CA GLU A 14 7.85 2.46 2.51
C GLU A 14 8.08 1.00 2.91
N PHE A 15 7.40 0.05 2.28
CA PHE A 15 7.63 -1.38 2.51
C PHE A 15 9.08 -1.78 2.18
N LYS A 16 9.61 -1.34 1.04
CA LYS A 16 11.01 -1.61 0.62
C LYS A 16 12.04 -0.96 1.54
N LYS A 17 11.71 0.16 2.18
CA LYS A 17 12.55 0.78 3.22
C LYS A 17 12.55 0.01 4.55
N GLY A 18 11.71 -1.01 4.70
CA GLY A 18 11.52 -1.72 5.96
C GLY A 18 10.67 -0.95 6.99
N SER A 19 9.94 0.08 6.56
CA SER A 19 9.03 0.81 7.44
C SER A 19 7.93 -0.13 7.95
N THR A 20 7.53 0.03 9.21
CA THR A 20 6.32 -0.62 9.71
C THR A 20 5.08 -0.02 9.06
N VAL A 21 3.95 -0.75 9.08
CA VAL A 21 2.66 -0.24 8.59
C VAL A 21 2.31 1.10 9.26
N LYS A 22 2.56 1.22 10.56
CA LYS A 22 2.27 2.44 11.34
C LYS A 22 3.09 3.64 10.86
N ASN A 23 4.38 3.44 10.61
CA ASN A 23 5.24 4.49 10.08
C ASN A 23 4.87 4.85 8.64
N ALA A 24 4.60 3.86 7.79
CA ALA A 24 4.18 4.10 6.41
C ALA A 24 2.87 4.91 6.35
N VAL A 25 1.86 4.54 7.15
CA VAL A 25 0.60 5.30 7.28
C VAL A 25 0.89 6.74 7.71
N LYS A 26 1.70 6.94 8.75
CA LYS A 26 2.04 8.29 9.25
C LYS A 26 2.70 9.14 8.17
N ASN A 27 3.70 8.59 7.49
CA ASN A 27 4.46 9.27 6.43
C ASN A 27 3.54 9.65 5.26
N ILE A 28 2.67 8.74 4.84
CA ILE A 28 1.74 8.97 3.74
C ILE A 28 0.65 9.97 4.13
N CYS A 29 0.05 9.86 5.31
CA CYS A 29 -0.92 10.84 5.79
C CYS A 29 -0.32 12.25 5.97
N GLN A 30 0.98 12.37 6.22
CA GLN A 30 1.66 13.66 6.27
C GLN A 30 1.75 14.33 4.88
N VAL A 31 1.90 13.55 3.81
CA VAL A 31 1.99 14.06 2.43
C VAL A 31 0.60 14.32 1.84
N TYR A 32 -0.35 13.41 2.08
CA TYR A 32 -1.64 13.39 1.41
C TYR A 32 -2.81 13.88 2.27
N GLY A 33 -2.60 14.13 3.56
CA GLY A 33 -3.66 14.41 4.52
C GLY A 33 -4.30 13.14 5.10
N LYS A 34 -5.12 13.31 6.15
CA LYS A 34 -5.72 12.20 6.91
C LYS A 34 -6.74 11.36 6.11
N ASP A 35 -7.31 11.92 5.05
CA ASP A 35 -8.45 11.32 4.34
C ASP A 35 -8.08 10.34 3.23
N VAL A 36 -6.80 10.28 2.85
CA VAL A 36 -6.40 9.55 1.63
C VAL A 36 -6.27 8.04 1.83
N SER A 37 -6.12 7.57 3.07
CA SER A 37 -6.00 6.13 3.31
C SER A 37 -6.46 5.69 4.68
N SER A 38 -7.42 4.75 4.72
CA SER A 38 -7.75 4.07 5.96
C SER A 38 -6.63 3.10 6.33
N VAL A 39 -6.33 2.99 7.64
CA VAL A 39 -5.34 2.04 8.17
C VAL A 39 -5.57 0.61 7.63
N ARG A 40 -6.82 0.22 7.40
CA ARG A 40 -7.19 -1.07 6.81
C ARG A 40 -6.70 -1.23 5.37
N LYS A 41 -6.85 -0.20 4.52
CA LYS A 41 -6.26 -0.22 3.16
C LYS A 41 -4.76 -0.42 3.25
N CYS A 42 -4.11 0.23 4.22
CA CYS A 42 -2.68 0.12 4.40
C CYS A 42 -2.20 -1.27 4.79
N GLN A 43 -2.86 -1.87 5.78
CA GLN A 43 -2.58 -3.24 6.20
C GLN A 43 -2.76 -4.24 5.06
N ARG A 44 -3.82 -4.10 4.25
CA ARG A 44 -4.09 -4.98 3.11
C ARG A 44 -2.95 -4.96 2.09
N TRP A 45 -2.43 -3.78 1.75
CA TRP A 45 -1.31 -3.65 0.82
C TRP A 45 -0.01 -4.23 1.37
N PHE A 46 0.30 -3.97 2.64
CA PHE A 46 1.47 -4.57 3.28
C PHE A 46 1.41 -6.10 3.30
N SER A 47 0.23 -6.69 3.56
CA SER A 47 0.04 -8.13 3.47
C SER A 47 0.25 -8.65 2.04
N LYS A 48 -0.22 -7.94 1.01
CA LYS A 48 0.06 -8.29 -0.39
C LYS A 48 1.57 -8.29 -0.67
N PHE A 49 2.30 -7.25 -0.26
CA PHE A 49 3.74 -7.16 -0.48
C PHE A 49 4.53 -8.23 0.25
N ARG A 50 4.15 -8.59 1.48
CA ARG A 50 4.74 -9.72 2.21
C ARG A 50 4.55 -11.06 1.50
N ASN A 51 3.46 -11.20 0.75
CA ASN A 51 3.17 -12.37 -0.07
C ASN A 51 3.77 -12.28 -1.49
N GLY A 52 4.66 -11.31 -1.75
CA GLY A 52 5.32 -11.15 -3.05
C GLY A 52 4.46 -10.52 -4.15
N VAL A 53 3.23 -10.08 -3.83
CA VAL A 53 2.35 -9.42 -4.80
C VAL A 53 2.77 -7.96 -4.95
N LEU A 54 3.60 -7.67 -5.94
CA LEU A 54 4.08 -6.33 -6.26
C LEU A 54 3.23 -5.63 -7.33
N ASP A 55 2.23 -6.32 -7.89
CA ASP A 55 1.27 -5.71 -8.80
C ASP A 55 0.41 -4.68 -8.03
N LEU A 56 0.56 -3.42 -8.44
CA LEU A 56 -0.13 -2.28 -7.84
C LEU A 56 -1.52 -2.07 -8.42
N SER A 57 -1.92 -2.85 -9.42
CA SER A 57 -3.31 -2.84 -9.91
C SER A 57 -4.24 -3.49 -8.87
N ASP A 58 -5.51 -3.04 -8.83
CA ASP A 58 -6.46 -3.54 -7.83
C ASP A 58 -7.07 -4.88 -8.24
N LYS A 59 -6.22 -5.81 -8.65
CA LYS A 59 -6.69 -7.13 -9.02
C LYS A 59 -6.95 -7.95 -7.74
N PRO A 60 -8.03 -8.74 -7.72
CA PRO A 60 -8.26 -9.68 -6.64
C PRO A 60 -7.09 -10.67 -6.55
N VAL A 61 -6.59 -10.89 -5.33
CA VAL A 61 -5.42 -11.74 -5.05
C VAL A 61 -5.64 -13.20 -5.51
N PHE A 62 -6.89 -13.61 -5.67
CA PHE A 62 -7.25 -14.94 -6.18
C PHE A 62 -6.88 -15.18 -7.65
N SER A 63 -6.64 -14.14 -8.45
CA SER A 63 -6.28 -14.30 -9.87
C SER A 63 -4.79 -14.57 -10.13
N LEU A 64 -3.93 -14.57 -9.09
CA LEU A 64 -2.49 -14.80 -9.24
C LEU A 64 -2.06 -16.23 -8.86
N LYS A 65 -2.98 -17.20 -8.91
CA LYS A 65 -2.61 -18.63 -8.89
C LYS A 65 -2.36 -19.10 -10.33
N THR A 66 -1.12 -19.01 -10.78
CA THR A 66 -0.57 -19.80 -11.89
C THR A 66 0.58 -20.62 -11.37
#